data_AF-A0AAX2AIH3-F1
#
_entry.id   AF-A0AAX2AIH3-F1
#
_cell.length_a   1.000
_cell.length_b   1.000
_cell.length_c   1.000
_cell.angle_alpha   90.00
_cell.angle_beta   90.00
_cell.angle_gamma   90.00
#
_symmetry.space_group_name_H-M   'P 1'
#
loop_
_entity.id
_entity.type
_entity.pdbx_description
1 polymer ?
#
loop_
_entity_poly.entity_id
_entity_poly.type
_entity_poly.pdbx_seq_one_letter_code
_entity_poly.pdbx_strand_id
1 'polypeptide(L)'
;MNEEELRKKIYEILGLEFGSLSNEGGNDWIRAKNQAIEEYKQIEFEKLKNVKSTDYLKIDKNSEEFNMALNSKFIETSNFKILIAQRNDLTNEEIDKLIVFGNKDILINLAKYQKLTSDQIDKIIPNSVFLTKKNIIENQELNSNQKEKILDLMAKSSLDYKELINKLNEA
;
A
#
# COMPACT_ATOMS: atom_id res chain seq x y z
N MET A 1 1.19 25.43 -12.97
CA MET A 1 1.50 26.64 -13.75
C MET A 1 0.20 27.31 -14.13
N ASN A 2 0.03 28.56 -13.75
CA ASN A 2 -1.11 29.35 -14.20
C ASN A 2 -0.85 29.92 -15.62
N GLU A 3 -1.88 30.49 -16.24
CA GLU A 3 -1.82 30.97 -17.62
C GLU A 3 -0.83 32.14 -17.81
N GLU A 4 -0.72 33.02 -16.82
CA GLU A 4 0.19 34.17 -16.87
C GLU A 4 1.66 33.74 -16.76
N GLU A 5 1.98 32.80 -15.88
CA GLU A 5 3.30 32.18 -15.75
C GLU A 5 3.73 31.49 -17.05
N LEU A 6 2.83 30.72 -17.66
CA LEU A 6 3.08 30.09 -18.95
C LEU A 6 3.39 31.13 -20.02
N ARG A 7 2.58 32.20 -20.09
CA ARG A 7 2.75 33.28 -21.06
C ARG A 7 4.09 33.99 -20.87
N LYS A 8 4.47 34.33 -19.63
CA LYS A 8 5.79 34.89 -19.29
C LYS A 8 6.93 33.99 -19.75
N LYS A 9 6.83 32.68 -19.51
CA LYS A 9 7.84 31.72 -19.93
C LYS A 9 7.97 31.59 -21.45
N ILE A 10 6.86 31.72 -22.19
CA ILE A 10 6.87 31.73 -23.66
C ILE A 10 7.66 32.95 -24.18
N TYR A 11 7.41 34.14 -23.63
CA TYR A 11 8.17 35.35 -24.00
C TYR A 11 9.67 35.22 -23.68
N GLU A 12 10.02 34.63 -22.53
CA GLU A 12 11.41 34.33 -22.15
C GLU A 12 12.09 33.40 -23.17
N ILE A 13 11.43 32.30 -23.57
CA ILE A 13 11.95 31.34 -24.57
C ILE A 13 12.12 31.99 -25.94
N LEU A 14 11.21 32.89 -26.31
CA LEU A 14 11.29 33.66 -27.55
C LEU A 14 12.33 34.79 -27.50
N GLY A 15 12.89 35.11 -26.32
CA GLY A 15 13.82 36.22 -26.14
C GLY A 15 13.17 37.60 -26.32
N LEU A 16 11.89 37.72 -25.99
CA LEU A 16 11.08 38.93 -26.21
C LEU A 16 10.63 39.55 -24.88
N GLU A 17 10.35 40.86 -24.92
CA GLU A 17 9.72 41.55 -23.79
C GLU A 17 8.27 41.08 -23.62
N PHE A 18 7.85 40.88 -22.36
CA PHE A 18 6.50 40.40 -22.08
C PHE A 18 5.43 41.35 -22.64
N GLY A 19 4.55 40.82 -23.48
CA GLY A 19 3.49 41.59 -24.15
C GLY A 19 3.91 42.32 -25.42
N SER A 20 5.15 42.12 -25.91
CA SER A 20 5.64 42.80 -27.11
C SER A 20 5.06 42.28 -28.43
N LEU A 21 4.40 41.11 -28.42
CA LEU A 21 3.81 40.54 -29.63
C LEU A 21 2.42 41.11 -29.88
N SER A 22 2.17 41.51 -31.13
CA SER A 22 0.84 41.89 -31.59
C SER A 22 -0.11 40.69 -31.75
N ASN A 23 0.42 39.46 -31.86
CA ASN A 23 -0.35 38.24 -31.95
C ASN A 23 0.39 37.03 -31.33
N GLU A 24 -0.33 36.25 -30.54
CA GLU A 24 0.15 35.11 -29.75
C GLU A 24 -0.45 33.79 -30.28
N GLY A 25 -0.20 33.49 -31.56
CA GLY A 25 -0.76 32.30 -32.22
C GLY A 25 0.05 31.75 -33.38
N GLY A 26 1.22 32.32 -33.67
CA GLY A 26 2.09 31.86 -34.75
C GLY A 26 2.84 30.57 -34.44
N ASN A 27 3.52 30.00 -35.45
CA ASN A 27 4.28 28.76 -35.31
C ASN A 27 5.35 28.84 -34.21
N ASP A 28 6.05 29.99 -34.09
CA ASP A 28 7.05 30.21 -33.04
C ASP A 28 6.43 30.26 -31.65
N TRP A 29 5.27 30.88 -31.52
CA TRP A 29 4.51 30.90 -30.27
C TRP A 29 4.11 29.50 -29.85
N ILE A 30 3.58 28.69 -30.77
CA ILE A 30 3.19 27.30 -30.49
C ILE A 30 4.40 26.46 -30.10
N ARG A 31 5.54 26.63 -30.79
CA ARG A 31 6.80 25.95 -30.45
C ARG A 31 7.28 26.31 -29.05
N ALA A 32 7.35 27.60 -28.73
CA ALA A 32 7.78 28.09 -27.42
C ALA A 32 6.81 27.67 -26.31
N LYS A 33 5.50 27.64 -26.58
CA LYS A 33 4.48 27.11 -25.67
C LYS A 33 4.71 25.63 -25.35
N ASN A 34 4.95 24.81 -26.37
CA ASN A 34 5.22 23.39 -26.17
C ASN A 34 6.51 23.17 -25.35
N GLN A 35 7.55 23.95 -25.64
CA GLN A 35 8.80 23.90 -24.87
C GLN A 35 8.60 24.31 -23.40
N ALA A 36 7.89 25.41 -23.14
CA ALA A 36 7.59 25.87 -21.78
C ALA A 36 6.80 24.82 -20.98
N ILE A 37 5.82 24.16 -21.61
CA ILE A 37 5.05 23.09 -20.98
C ILE A 37 5.94 21.88 -20.68
N GLU A 38 6.83 21.51 -21.59
CA GLU A 38 7.72 20.36 -21.40
C GLU A 38 8.75 20.62 -20.29
N GLU A 39 9.37 21.80 -20.27
CA GLU A 39 10.24 22.23 -19.17
C GLU A 39 9.50 22.21 -17.82
N TYR A 40 8.26 22.72 -17.78
CA TYR A 40 7.44 22.67 -16.58
C TYR A 40 7.16 21.23 -16.13
N LYS A 41 6.80 20.34 -17.05
CA LYS A 41 6.57 18.91 -16.74
C LYS A 41 7.83 18.25 -16.18
N GLN A 42 9.00 18.53 -16.78
CA GLN A 42 10.27 17.99 -16.29
C GLN A 42 10.58 18.49 -14.88
N ILE A 43 10.39 19.78 -14.61
CA ILE A 43 10.58 20.36 -13.26
C ILE A 43 9.63 19.71 -12.25
N GLU A 44 8.35 19.57 -12.57
CA GLU A 44 7.39 18.90 -11.70
C GLU A 44 7.74 17.42 -11.49
N PHE A 45 8.20 16.72 -12.53
CA PHE A 45 8.64 15.34 -12.41
C PHE A 45 9.89 15.20 -11.52
N GLU A 46 10.86 16.11 -11.64
CA GLU A 46 12.03 16.15 -10.75
C GLU A 46 11.65 16.49 -9.30
N LYS A 47 10.63 17.33 -9.07
CA LYS A 47 10.08 17.54 -7.73
C LYS A 47 9.47 16.27 -7.16
N LEU A 48 8.74 15.50 -7.98
CA LEU A 48 8.14 14.22 -7.57
C LEU A 48 9.20 13.15 -7.26
N LYS A 49 10.32 13.13 -7.99
CA LYS A 49 11.46 12.22 -7.66
C LYS A 49 12.04 12.48 -6.27
N ASN A 50 11.94 13.72 -5.78
CA ASN A 50 12.43 14.13 -4.47
C ASN A 50 11.38 13.99 -3.35
N VAL A 51 10.13 13.62 -3.67
CA VAL A 51 9.15 13.24 -2.65
C VAL A 51 9.62 11.93 -2.04
N LYS A 52 10.16 12.00 -0.82
CA LYS A 52 10.53 10.82 -0.05
C LYS A 52 9.26 9.99 0.15
N SER A 53 9.19 8.84 -0.52
CA SER A 53 8.17 7.84 -0.23
C SER A 53 8.30 7.44 1.24
N THR A 54 7.19 7.53 1.98
CA THR A 54 7.15 7.14 3.38
C THR A 54 7.38 5.64 3.52
N ASP A 55 8.47 5.25 4.19
CA ASP A 55 8.74 3.84 4.49
C ASP A 55 7.91 3.39 5.71
N TYR A 56 6.72 2.88 5.45
CA TYR A 56 5.80 2.40 6.49
C TYR A 56 6.33 1.20 7.28
N LEU A 57 7.40 0.53 6.84
CA LEU A 57 8.06 -0.51 7.64
C LEU A 57 8.89 0.07 8.79
N LYS A 58 9.32 1.33 8.68
CA LYS A 58 10.29 1.94 9.60
C LYS A 58 9.86 3.30 10.16
N ILE A 59 8.80 3.90 9.64
CA ILE A 59 8.28 5.16 10.17
C ILE A 59 7.99 5.05 11.67
N ASP A 60 8.15 6.17 12.38
CA ASP A 60 7.71 6.28 13.77
C ASP A 60 6.21 6.01 13.88
N LYS A 61 5.83 5.10 14.78
CA LYS A 61 4.43 4.73 15.02
C LYS A 61 3.62 5.88 15.63
N ASN A 62 4.29 6.84 16.26
CA ASN A 62 3.65 8.02 16.82
C ASN A 62 3.43 9.13 15.79
N SER A 63 3.93 8.96 14.56
CA SER A 63 3.76 9.96 13.52
C SER A 63 2.30 10.06 13.07
N GLU A 64 1.93 11.22 12.53
CA GLU A 64 0.60 11.44 11.98
C GLU A 64 0.34 10.51 10.78
N GLU A 65 1.35 10.29 9.94
CA GLU A 65 1.26 9.45 8.76
C GLU A 65 1.01 7.98 9.11
N PHE A 66 1.69 7.44 10.12
CA PHE A 66 1.44 6.07 10.59
C PHE A 66 0.01 5.93 11.12
N ASN A 67 -0.39 6.87 11.99
CA ASN A 67 -1.73 6.87 12.59
C ASN A 67 -2.83 7.01 11.52
N MET A 68 -2.62 7.87 10.53
CA MET A 68 -3.53 8.04 9.41
C MET A 68 -3.60 6.75 8.57
N ALA A 69 -2.46 6.15 8.23
CA ALA A 69 -2.43 4.93 7.43
C ALA A 69 -3.11 3.75 8.14
N LEU A 70 -2.88 3.58 9.44
CA LEU A 70 -3.47 2.50 10.23
C LEU A 70 -4.98 2.68 10.41
N ASN A 71 -5.43 3.88 10.79
CA ASN A 71 -6.82 4.13 11.18
C ASN A 71 -7.75 4.54 10.02
N SER A 72 -7.20 4.88 8.85
CA SER A 72 -7.98 5.26 7.68
C SER A 72 -8.90 4.12 7.21
N LYS A 73 -10.11 4.49 6.77
CA LYS A 73 -11.06 3.58 6.11
C LYS A 73 -10.98 3.61 4.59
N PHE A 74 -10.14 4.49 4.02
CA PHE A 74 -9.97 4.66 2.58
C PHE A 74 -9.22 3.48 1.98
N ILE A 75 -9.72 2.92 0.86
CA ILE A 75 -9.15 1.74 0.21
C ILE A 75 -7.74 2.00 -0.30
N GLU A 76 -7.44 3.25 -0.66
CA GLU A 76 -6.15 3.74 -1.13
C GLU A 76 -5.05 3.55 -0.09
N THR A 77 -5.41 3.46 1.21
CA THR A 77 -4.46 3.19 2.30
C THR A 77 -4.16 1.71 2.50
N SER A 78 -4.78 0.80 1.73
CA SER A 78 -4.57 -0.64 1.86
C SER A 78 -3.10 -1.03 1.68
N ASN A 79 -2.42 -0.43 0.71
CA ASN A 79 -1.00 -0.70 0.45
C ASN A 79 -0.13 -0.34 1.67
N PHE A 80 -0.45 0.76 2.35
CA PHE A 80 0.28 1.16 3.57
C PHE A 80 0.01 0.17 4.70
N LYS A 81 -1.25 -0.26 4.90
CA LYS A 81 -1.58 -1.29 5.90
C LYS A 81 -0.92 -2.65 5.61
N ILE A 82 -0.78 -3.03 4.34
CA ILE A 82 -0.06 -4.25 3.92
C ILE A 82 1.41 -4.18 4.35
N LEU A 83 2.05 -3.01 4.22
CA LEU A 83 3.41 -2.78 4.72
C LEU A 83 3.45 -2.79 6.24
N ILE A 84 2.56 -2.05 6.91
CA ILE A 84 2.49 -1.99 8.38
C ILE A 84 2.36 -3.39 8.99
N ALA A 85 1.55 -4.28 8.40
CA ALA A 85 1.35 -5.66 8.86
C ALA A 85 2.63 -6.53 8.91
N GLN A 86 3.71 -6.10 8.26
CA GLN A 86 5.01 -6.78 8.26
C GLN A 86 5.93 -6.33 9.40
N ARG A 87 5.58 -5.24 10.11
CA ARG A 87 6.42 -4.70 11.17
C ARG A 87 6.43 -5.60 12.39
N ASN A 88 7.59 -5.82 13.00
CA ASN A 88 7.73 -6.68 14.18
C ASN A 88 7.40 -5.99 15.52
N ASP A 89 7.03 -4.70 15.49
CA ASP A 89 6.80 -3.85 16.67
C ASP A 89 5.33 -3.49 16.88
N LEU A 90 4.40 -4.19 16.22
CA LEU A 90 2.97 -3.96 16.38
C LEU A 90 2.47 -4.44 17.75
N THR A 91 1.56 -3.66 18.33
CA THR A 91 0.79 -4.03 19.50
C THR A 91 -0.41 -4.89 19.12
N ASN A 92 -0.96 -5.61 20.09
CA ASN A 92 -2.16 -6.42 19.86
C ASN A 92 -3.35 -5.61 19.35
N GLU A 93 -3.50 -4.36 19.81
CA GLU A 93 -4.57 -3.46 19.35
C GLU A 93 -4.40 -3.08 17.86
N GLU A 94 -3.16 -2.79 17.44
CA GLU A 94 -2.88 -2.45 16.04
C GLU A 94 -3.06 -3.67 15.13
N ILE A 95 -2.66 -4.85 15.58
CA ILE A 95 -2.92 -6.11 14.89
C ILE A 95 -4.43 -6.33 14.75
N ASP A 96 -5.21 -6.14 15.82
CA ASP A 96 -6.66 -6.28 15.78
C ASP A 96 -7.32 -5.32 14.78
N LYS A 97 -6.85 -4.05 14.70
CA LYS A 97 -7.32 -3.09 13.68
C LYS A 97 -7.05 -3.58 12.26
N LEU A 98 -5.86 -4.14 12.02
CA LEU A 98 -5.49 -4.70 10.72
C LEU A 98 -6.32 -5.95 10.36
N ILE A 99 -6.63 -6.81 11.34
CA ILE A 99 -7.51 -7.98 11.14
C ILE A 99 -8.92 -7.55 10.74
N VAL A 100 -9.48 -6.56 11.44
CA VAL A 100 -10.84 -6.04 11.17
C VAL A 100 -10.97 -5.47 9.75
N PHE A 101 -9.90 -4.93 9.19
CA PHE A 101 -9.90 -4.46 7.80
C PHE A 101 -10.13 -5.59 6.77
N GLY A 102 -9.77 -6.84 7.10
CA GLY A 102 -10.17 -8.03 6.36
C GLY A 102 -9.52 -8.21 4.97
N ASN A 103 -8.51 -7.41 4.62
CA ASN A 103 -7.80 -7.57 3.36
C ASN A 103 -6.88 -8.81 3.40
N LYS A 104 -6.92 -9.61 2.33
CA LYS A 104 -6.21 -10.90 2.24
C LYS A 104 -4.69 -10.75 2.40
N ASP A 105 -4.08 -9.74 1.78
CA ASP A 105 -2.64 -9.50 1.83
C ASP A 105 -2.19 -9.07 3.23
N ILE A 106 -3.02 -8.29 3.92
CA ILE A 106 -2.80 -7.96 5.34
C ILE A 106 -2.81 -9.24 6.17
N LEU A 107 -3.83 -10.09 6.02
CA LEU A 107 -3.93 -11.34 6.80
C LEU A 107 -2.75 -12.29 6.52
N ILE A 108 -2.30 -12.38 5.27
CA ILE A 108 -1.10 -13.16 4.89
C ILE A 108 0.13 -12.64 5.63
N ASN A 109 0.35 -11.32 5.64
CA ASN A 109 1.51 -10.71 6.30
C ASN A 109 1.43 -10.85 7.82
N LEU A 110 0.26 -10.66 8.42
CA LEU A 110 0.07 -10.86 9.85
C LEU A 110 0.43 -12.29 10.27
N ALA A 111 -0.10 -13.30 9.56
CA ALA A 111 0.20 -14.70 9.83
C ALA A 111 1.68 -15.08 9.62
N LYS A 112 2.39 -14.33 8.78
CA LYS A 112 3.81 -14.59 8.45
C LYS A 112 4.79 -13.92 9.40
N TYR A 113 4.52 -12.67 9.77
CA TYR A 113 5.51 -11.81 10.45
C TYR A 113 5.18 -11.55 11.91
N GLN A 114 3.94 -11.76 12.35
CA GLN A 114 3.52 -11.54 13.74
C GLN A 114 3.48 -12.84 14.54
N LYS A 115 3.70 -12.73 15.85
CA LYS A 115 3.30 -13.77 16.81
C LYS A 115 1.87 -13.47 17.27
N LEU A 116 0.90 -14.15 16.65
CA LEU A 116 -0.51 -13.88 16.91
C LEU A 116 -0.98 -14.53 18.21
N THR A 117 -1.90 -13.86 18.90
CA THR A 117 -2.62 -14.44 20.03
C THR A 117 -3.66 -15.45 19.55
N SER A 118 -4.10 -16.34 20.44
CA SER A 118 -5.13 -17.33 20.11
C SER A 118 -6.43 -16.67 19.61
N ASP A 119 -6.85 -15.57 20.24
CA ASP A 119 -8.03 -14.80 19.82
C ASP A 119 -7.87 -14.18 18.42
N GLN A 120 -6.68 -13.67 18.10
CA GLN A 120 -6.40 -13.12 16.77
C GLN A 120 -6.42 -14.21 15.71
N ILE A 121 -5.85 -15.38 15.99
CA ILE A 121 -5.92 -16.54 15.08
C ILE A 121 -7.37 -16.91 14.81
N ASP A 122 -8.20 -16.98 15.85
CA ASP A 122 -9.64 -17.26 15.74
C ASP A 122 -10.39 -16.25 14.87
N LYS A 123 -10.01 -14.97 14.90
CA LYS A 123 -10.57 -13.92 14.03
C LYS A 123 -10.11 -14.05 12.57
N ILE A 124 -8.90 -14.56 12.32
CA ILE A 124 -8.33 -14.67 10.96
C ILE A 124 -8.84 -15.92 10.23
N ILE A 125 -8.99 -17.05 10.92
CA ILE A 125 -9.34 -18.35 10.32
C ILE A 125 -10.54 -18.27 9.34
N PRO A 126 -11.69 -17.64 9.69
CA PRO A 126 -12.87 -17.63 8.82
C PRO A 126 -12.63 -16.99 7.45
N ASN A 127 -11.75 -15.98 7.39
CA ASN A 127 -11.46 -15.21 6.17
C ASN A 127 -10.12 -15.60 5.52
N SER A 128 -9.48 -16.66 6.02
CA SER A 128 -8.17 -17.08 5.57
C SER A 128 -8.20 -17.61 4.13
N VAL A 129 -7.28 -17.15 3.28
CA VAL A 129 -6.97 -17.79 1.99
C VAL A 129 -5.91 -18.87 2.17
N PHE A 130 -5.59 -19.62 1.11
CA PHE A 130 -4.58 -20.68 1.16
C PHE A 130 -3.27 -20.23 1.80
N LEU A 131 -2.70 -19.10 1.36
CA LEU A 131 -1.44 -18.57 1.90
C LEU A 131 -1.55 -18.18 3.38
N THR A 132 -2.67 -17.60 3.81
CA THR A 132 -2.93 -17.31 5.22
C THR A 132 -2.95 -18.60 6.04
N LYS A 133 -3.70 -19.63 5.58
CA LYS A 133 -3.76 -20.94 6.26
C LYS A 133 -2.38 -21.57 6.36
N LYS A 134 -1.61 -21.57 5.27
CA LYS A 134 -0.24 -22.08 5.24
C LYS A 134 0.63 -21.40 6.29
N ASN A 135 0.66 -20.06 6.32
CA ASN A 135 1.47 -19.32 7.28
C ASN A 135 1.00 -19.52 8.73
N ILE A 136 -0.31 -19.67 8.96
CA ILE A 136 -0.86 -19.98 10.29
C ILE A 136 -0.35 -21.36 10.75
N ILE A 137 -0.43 -22.39 9.90
CA ILE A 137 -0.01 -23.75 10.24
C ILE A 137 1.51 -23.82 10.46
N GLU A 138 2.29 -23.11 9.65
CA GLU A 138 3.76 -23.20 9.68
C GLU A 138 4.40 -22.33 10.77
N ASN A 139 3.78 -21.21 11.14
CA ASN A 139 4.44 -20.20 11.99
C ASN A 139 3.72 -19.90 13.31
N GLN A 140 2.52 -20.44 13.55
CA GLN A 140 1.72 -20.11 14.74
C GLN A 140 1.48 -21.32 15.63
N GLU A 141 1.29 -21.06 16.92
CA GLU A 141 0.91 -22.07 17.92
C GLU A 141 -0.61 -22.26 17.89
N LEU A 142 -1.08 -23.43 17.43
CA LEU A 142 -2.51 -23.74 17.27
C LEU A 142 -3.02 -24.67 18.37
N ASN A 143 -4.18 -24.33 18.93
CA ASN A 143 -4.92 -25.25 19.79
C ASN A 143 -5.76 -26.25 18.95
N SER A 144 -6.25 -27.32 19.59
CA SER A 144 -7.00 -28.38 18.90
C SER A 144 -8.24 -27.87 18.16
N ASN A 145 -8.99 -26.93 18.75
CA ASN A 145 -10.18 -26.33 18.15
C ASN A 145 -9.83 -25.52 16.88
N GLN A 146 -8.69 -24.80 16.90
CA GLN A 146 -8.19 -24.07 15.73
C GLN A 146 -7.78 -25.02 14.60
N LYS A 147 -7.08 -26.12 14.94
CA LYS A 147 -6.73 -27.14 13.96
C LYS A 147 -7.98 -27.72 13.28
N GLU A 148 -9.00 -28.07 14.06
CA GLU A 148 -10.29 -28.60 13.57
C GLU A 148 -11.01 -27.60 12.65
N LYS A 149 -11.14 -26.33 13.06
CA LYS A 149 -11.74 -25.27 12.22
C LYS A 149 -11.01 -25.11 10.88
N ILE A 150 -9.68 -25.17 10.86
CA ILE A 150 -8.90 -25.05 9.63
C ILE A 150 -9.11 -26.28 8.75
N LEU A 151 -9.11 -27.49 9.31
CA LEU A 151 -9.40 -28.73 8.59
C LEU A 151 -10.80 -28.70 7.95
N ASP A 152 -11.83 -28.26 8.68
CA ASP A 152 -13.20 -28.14 8.17
C ASP A 152 -13.29 -27.19 6.96
N LEU A 153 -12.57 -26.07 7.02
CA LEU A 153 -12.52 -25.12 5.90
C LEU A 153 -11.81 -25.71 4.68
N MET A 154 -10.80 -26.56 4.89
CA MET A 154 -10.04 -27.20 3.82
C MET A 154 -10.74 -28.44 3.24
N ALA A 155 -11.62 -29.09 4.01
CA ALA A 155 -12.34 -30.29 3.60
C ALA A 155 -13.16 -30.09 2.32
N LYS A 156 -13.69 -28.87 2.10
CA LYS A 156 -14.44 -28.50 0.88
C LYS A 156 -13.62 -28.54 -0.40
N SER A 157 -12.29 -28.46 -0.30
CA SER A 157 -11.35 -28.48 -1.42
C SER A 157 -10.12 -29.31 -1.06
N SER A 158 -10.33 -30.50 -0.50
CA SER A 158 -9.29 -31.31 0.14
C SER A 158 -8.09 -31.64 -0.76
N LEU A 159 -8.29 -31.75 -2.08
CA LEU A 159 -7.21 -31.95 -3.06
C LEU A 159 -6.25 -30.76 -3.11
N ASP A 160 -6.78 -29.53 -3.12
CA ASP A 160 -5.99 -28.29 -3.16
C ASP A 160 -5.21 -28.07 -1.85
N TYR A 161 -5.73 -28.61 -0.75
CA TYR A 161 -5.19 -28.45 0.60
C TYR A 161 -4.43 -29.68 1.11
N LYS A 162 -4.20 -30.70 0.29
CA LYS A 162 -3.64 -31.99 0.71
C LYS A 162 -2.38 -31.86 1.56
N GLU A 163 -1.44 -31.00 1.14
CA GLU A 163 -0.19 -30.76 1.88
C GLU A 163 -0.45 -30.17 3.27
N LEU A 164 -1.34 -29.19 3.38
CA LEU A 164 -1.65 -28.51 4.64
C LEU A 164 -2.43 -29.43 5.60
N ILE A 165 -3.34 -30.25 5.07
CA ILE A 165 -4.08 -31.25 5.85
C ILE A 165 -3.12 -32.25 6.47
N ASN A 166 -2.17 -32.79 5.68
CA ASN A 166 -1.19 -33.74 6.18
C ASN A 166 -0.33 -33.12 7.29
N LYS A 167 0.18 -31.90 7.08
CA LYS A 167 0.95 -31.16 8.10
C LYS A 167 0.18 -30.99 9.41
N LEU A 168 -1.11 -30.67 9.35
CA LEU A 168 -1.94 -30.51 10.55
C LEU A 168 -2.23 -31.82 11.28
N ASN A 169 -2.29 -32.94 10.56
CA ASN A 169 -2.53 -34.25 11.15
C ASN A 169 -1.24 -34.89 11.72
N GLU A 170 -0.07 -34.46 11.24
CA GLU A 170 1.26 -34.90 11.72
C GLU A 170 1.75 -34.11 12.94
N ALA A 171 1.21 -32.91 13.18
CA ALA A 171 1.59 -31.98 14.25
C ALA A 171 0.60 -31.98 15.43
#